data_AF-A0A516RJT2-F1
#
_entry.id   AF-A0A516RJT2-F1
#
_cell.length_a   1.000
_cell.length_b   1.000
_cell.length_c   1.000
_cell.angle_alpha   90.00
_cell.angle_beta   90.00
_cell.angle_gamma   90.00
#
_symmetry.space_group_name_H-M   'P 1'
#
loop_
_entity.id
_entity.type
_entity.pdbx_description
1 polymer ?
#
loop_
_entity_poly.entity_id
_entity_poly.type
_entity_poly.pdbx_seq_one_letter_code
_entity_poly.pdbx_strand_id
1 'polypeptide(L)'
;MSEVTGSVPGERFEALVHRSVELVRVMTGCQFALGGIALKVAPLRTRGGGMRLGEDELGVEGLLRESAGAIGLSFHTVRTYQWAAARWPKDQRQEGVSF
;
A
#
# COMPACT_ATOMS: atom_id res chain seq x y z
N MET A 1 23.06 29.03 -14.96
CA MET A 1 22.92 28.36 -16.27
C MET A 1 21.87 27.27 -16.08
N SER A 2 20.73 27.36 -16.78
CA SER A 2 19.63 26.40 -16.64
C SER A 2 19.92 25.13 -17.42
N GLU A 3 20.18 24.03 -16.72
CA GLU A 3 20.32 22.70 -17.31
C GLU A 3 18.92 22.18 -17.70
N VAL A 4 18.76 21.76 -18.95
CA VAL A 4 17.50 21.22 -19.48
C VAL A 4 17.53 19.71 -19.32
N THR A 5 16.77 19.18 -18.37
CA THR A 5 16.51 17.73 -18.27
C THR A 5 15.22 17.44 -19.01
N GLY A 6 15.32 16.86 -20.22
CA GLY A 6 14.15 16.43 -21.00
C GLY A 6 13.08 17.53 -21.18
N SER A 7 13.31 18.49 -22.08
CA SER A 7 12.36 19.55 -22.47
C SER A 7 11.80 20.47 -21.37
N VAL A 8 12.10 20.25 -20.09
CA VAL A 8 11.62 21.06 -18.97
C VAL A 8 12.78 21.88 -18.39
N PRO A 9 12.64 23.21 -18.24
CA PRO A 9 13.63 24.03 -17.52
C PRO A 9 13.78 23.58 -16.06
N GLY A 10 15.01 23.61 -15.52
CA GLY A 10 15.31 23.14 -14.15
C GLY A 10 14.35 23.64 -13.05
N GLU A 11 14.04 24.94 -13.00
CA GLU A 11 13.10 25.49 -12.00
C GLU A 11 11.69 24.87 -12.09
N ARG A 12 11.23 24.56 -13.31
CA ARG A 12 9.94 23.91 -13.54
C ARG A 12 10.00 22.42 -13.18
N PHE A 13 11.15 21.78 -13.38
CA PHE A 13 11.36 20.39 -12.94
C PHE A 13 11.27 20.29 -11.41
N GLU A 14 11.96 21.17 -10.68
CA GLU A 14 11.92 21.20 -9.20
C GLU A 14 10.49 21.40 -8.67
N ALA A 15 9.71 22.30 -9.28
CA ALA A 15 8.31 22.49 -8.90
C ALA A 15 7.45 21.23 -9.13
N LEU A 16 7.69 20.50 -10.23
CA LEU A 16 7.00 19.24 -10.51
C LEU A 16 7.42 18.13 -9.54
N VAL A 17 8.69 18.05 -9.19
CA VAL A 17 9.20 17.10 -8.19
C VAL A 17 8.57 17.40 -6.84
N HIS A 18 8.56 18.66 -6.39
CA HIS A 18 7.91 19.06 -5.14
C HIS A 18 6.43 18.66 -5.11
N ARG A 19 5.69 18.94 -6.19
CA ARG A 19 4.28 18.51 -6.28
C ARG A 19 4.13 16.99 -6.25
N SER A 20 5.04 16.26 -6.89
CA SER A 20 5.03 14.80 -6.90
C SER A 20 5.30 14.22 -5.52
N VAL A 21 6.19 14.81 -4.72
CA VAL A 21 6.43 14.42 -3.32
C VAL A 21 5.16 14.56 -2.48
N GLU A 22 4.40 15.65 -2.64
CA GLU A 22 3.12 15.81 -1.94
C GLU A 22 2.09 14.74 -2.35
N LEU A 23 2.04 14.37 -3.63
CA LEU A 23 1.18 13.29 -4.10
C LEU A 23 1.61 11.93 -3.52
N VAL A 24 2.91 11.66 -3.45
CA VAL A 24 3.46 10.45 -2.81
C VAL A 24 3.06 10.39 -1.34
N ARG A 25 3.12 11.50 -0.59
CA ARG A 25 2.66 11.53 0.81
C ARG A 25 1.21 11.07 0.96
N VAL A 26 0.31 11.61 0.14
CA VAL A 26 -1.12 11.24 0.16
C VAL A 26 -1.27 9.76 -0.20
N MET A 27 -0.62 9.32 -1.29
CA MET A 27 -0.68 7.93 -1.74
C MET A 27 -0.20 6.96 -0.66
N THR A 28 0.98 7.18 -0.09
CA THR A 28 1.55 6.32 0.95
C THR A 28 0.66 6.27 2.20
N GLY A 29 0.05 7.39 2.59
CA GLY A 29 -0.94 7.43 3.67
C GLY A 29 -2.16 6.54 3.39
N CYS A 30 -2.75 6.65 2.20
CA CYS A 30 -3.87 5.80 1.77
C CYS A 30 -3.48 4.32 1.73
N GLN A 31 -2.32 4.00 1.17
CA GLN A 31 -1.82 2.64 1.05
C GLN A 31 -1.70 1.97 2.43
N PHE A 32 -1.09 2.64 3.41
CA PHE A 32 -0.97 2.10 4.76
C PHE A 32 -2.31 2.02 5.51
N ALA A 33 -3.23 2.95 5.29
CA ALA A 33 -4.57 2.90 5.87
C ALA A 33 -5.35 1.69 5.34
N LEU A 34 -5.34 1.50 4.02
CA LEU A 34 -5.95 0.35 3.35
C LEU A 34 -5.29 -0.97 3.76
N GLY A 35 -3.96 -1.01 3.88
CA GLY A 35 -3.23 -2.16 4.40
C GLY A 35 -3.61 -2.51 5.84
N GLY A 36 -3.81 -1.50 6.69
CA GLY A 36 -4.31 -1.70 8.06
C GLY A 36 -5.73 -2.25 8.10
N ILE A 37 -6.60 -1.82 7.19
CA ILE A 37 -7.95 -2.41 7.02
C ILE A 37 -7.84 -3.85 6.55
N ALA A 38 -7.00 -4.11 5.54
CA ALA A 38 -6.77 -5.45 5.00
C ALA A 38 -6.24 -6.43 6.07
N LEU A 39 -5.41 -5.98 7.02
CA LEU A 39 -4.96 -6.82 8.15
C LEU A 39 -6.09 -7.17 9.11
N LYS A 40 -7.09 -6.30 9.27
CA LYS A 40 -8.28 -6.58 10.09
C LYS A 40 -9.22 -7.56 9.39
N VAL A 41 -9.38 -7.42 8.07
CA VAL A 41 -10.21 -8.32 7.25
C VAL A 41 -9.59 -9.72 7.17
N ALA A 42 -8.30 -9.79 6.86
CA ALA A 42 -7.63 -11.03 6.52
C ALA A 42 -6.23 -11.11 7.16
N PRO A 43 -6.11 -11.42 8.46
CA PRO A 43 -4.82 -11.40 9.15
C PRO A 43 -3.75 -12.28 8.47
N LEU A 44 -2.53 -11.75 8.36
CA LEU A 44 -1.39 -12.55 7.90
C LEU A 44 -1.07 -13.60 8.97
N ARG A 45 -1.17 -14.88 8.62
CA ARG A 45 -0.82 -15.98 9.52
C ARG A 45 0.70 -16.10 9.61
N THR A 46 1.25 -16.04 10.83
CA THR A 46 2.64 -16.42 11.09
C THR A 46 2.75 -17.92 10.82
N ARG A 47 3.70 -18.34 10.00
CA ARG A 47 3.87 -19.74 9.57
C ARG A 47 4.28 -20.59 10.79
N GLY A 48 3.29 -21.17 11.48
CA GLY A 48 3.50 -22.08 12.61
C GLY A 48 2.21 -22.40 13.35
N GLY A 49 1.54 -23.49 12.98
CA GLY A 49 0.34 -23.99 13.67
C GLY A 49 -0.71 -24.45 12.66
N GLY A 50 -0.86 -25.77 12.52
CA GLY A 50 -1.78 -26.38 11.57
C GLY A 50 -3.22 -25.95 11.83
N MET A 51 -3.80 -25.19 10.90
CA MET A 51 -5.24 -24.97 10.87
C MET A 51 -5.86 -26.09 10.02
N ARG A 52 -6.71 -26.91 10.63
CA ARG A 52 -7.55 -27.88 9.93
C ARG A 52 -8.48 -27.10 8.98
N LEU A 53 -8.51 -27.49 7.71
CA LEU A 53 -9.53 -27.04 6.76
C LEU A 53 -10.89 -27.46 7.32
N GLY A 54 -11.70 -26.50 7.72
CA GLY A 54 -13.06 -26.71 8.17
C GLY A 54 -13.77 -25.37 8.29
N GLU A 55 -14.69 -25.14 7.35
CA GLU A 55 -15.85 -24.25 7.48
C GLU A 55 -15.58 -22.74 7.56
N ASP A 56 -15.11 -22.16 6.46
CA ASP A 56 -15.72 -20.93 5.89
C ASP A 56 -15.25 -20.80 4.43
N GLU A 57 -16.17 -20.82 3.48
CA GLU A 57 -15.91 -21.02 2.03
C GLU A 57 -15.15 -19.89 1.33
N LEU A 58 -14.78 -18.83 2.06
CA LEU A 58 -13.76 -17.88 1.64
C LEU A 58 -12.63 -17.97 2.64
N GLY A 59 -11.60 -18.76 2.32
CA GLY A 59 -10.34 -18.68 3.05
C GLY A 59 -9.85 -17.22 3.16
N VAL A 60 -8.87 -16.94 4.02
CA VAL A 60 -8.31 -15.58 4.25
C VAL A 60 -8.05 -14.81 2.92
N GLU A 61 -7.67 -15.52 1.86
CA GLU A 61 -7.51 -14.96 0.52
C GLU A 61 -8.83 -14.53 -0.17
N GLY A 62 -9.90 -15.32 -0.04
CA GLY A 62 -11.21 -15.04 -0.60
C GLY A 62 -11.82 -13.78 -0.02
N LEU A 63 -11.77 -13.62 1.32
CA LEU A 63 -12.26 -12.43 2.00
C LEU A 63 -11.48 -11.18 1.58
N LEU A 64 -10.16 -11.32 1.41
CA LEU A 64 -9.31 -10.25 0.90
C LEU A 64 -9.66 -9.87 -0.54
N ARG A 65 -9.96 -10.86 -1.40
CA ARG A 65 -10.36 -10.65 -2.80
C ARG A 65 -11.70 -9.95 -2.92
N GLU A 66 -12.68 -10.33 -2.11
CA GLU A 66 -13.99 -9.66 -2.05
C GLU A 66 -13.83 -8.20 -1.60
N SER A 67 -13.07 -7.97 -0.52
CA SER A 67 -12.82 -6.61 -0.03
C SER A 67 -12.12 -5.72 -1.07
N ALA A 68 -11.19 -6.28 -1.83
CA ALA A 68 -10.48 -5.57 -2.90
C ALA A 68 -11.45 -5.19 -4.04
N GLY A 69 -12.31 -6.13 -4.46
CA GLY A 69 -13.35 -5.87 -5.46
C GLY A 69 -14.31 -4.77 -5.04
N ALA A 70 -14.76 -4.77 -3.77
CA ALA A 70 -15.67 -3.76 -3.23
C ALA A 70 -15.10 -2.33 -3.23
N ILE A 71 -13.78 -2.17 -3.12
CA ILE A 71 -13.11 -0.86 -3.14
C ILE A 71 -12.48 -0.51 -4.49
N GLY A 72 -12.72 -1.31 -5.53
CA GLY A 72 -12.20 -1.07 -6.87
C GLY A 72 -10.69 -1.27 -7.01
N LEU A 73 -10.06 -2.05 -6.12
CA LEU A 73 -8.64 -2.39 -6.20
C LEU A 73 -8.43 -3.84 -6.60
N SER A 74 -7.29 -4.13 -7.21
CA SER A 74 -6.90 -5.51 -7.45
C SER A 74 -6.59 -6.22 -6.13
N PHE A 75 -6.89 -7.51 -6.05
CA PHE A 75 -6.47 -8.36 -4.93
C PHE A 75 -4.97 -8.21 -4.65
N HIS A 76 -4.13 -8.15 -5.70
CA HIS A 76 -2.68 -8.04 -5.55
C HIS A 76 -2.27 -6.70 -4.94
N THR A 77 -2.94 -5.60 -5.30
CA THR A 77 -2.70 -4.27 -4.72
C THR A 77 -2.99 -4.27 -3.23
N VAL A 78 -4.17 -4.76 -2.82
CA VAL A 78 -4.57 -4.80 -1.41
C VAL A 78 -3.66 -5.74 -0.61
N ARG A 79 -3.27 -6.89 -1.19
CA ARG A 79 -2.30 -7.81 -0.58
C ARG A 79 -0.92 -7.16 -0.37
N THR A 80 -0.43 -6.38 -1.32
CA THR A 80 0.82 -5.62 -1.16
C THR A 80 0.71 -4.62 -0.01
N TYR A 81 -0.39 -3.87 0.07
CA TYR A 81 -0.63 -2.89 1.14
C TYR A 81 -0.72 -3.56 2.51
N GLN A 82 -1.42 -4.70 2.59
CA GLN A 82 -1.54 -5.51 3.79
C GLN A 82 -0.16 -5.96 4.29
N TRP A 83 0.67 -6.47 3.40
CA TRP A 83 2.03 -6.92 3.73
C TRP A 83 2.91 -5.77 4.22
N ALA A 84 2.88 -4.63 3.54
CA ALA A 84 3.62 -3.44 3.97
C ALA A 84 3.16 -2.93 5.34
N ALA A 85 1.85 -2.85 5.57
CA ALA A 85 1.29 -2.41 6.85
C ALA A 85 1.67 -3.33 8.01
N ALA A 86 1.84 -4.64 7.77
CA ALA A 86 2.28 -5.59 8.78
C ALA A 86 3.76 -5.44 9.14
N ARG A 87 4.58 -5.07 8.15
CA ARG A 87 6.04 -5.01 8.31
C ARG A 87 6.55 -3.65 8.79
N TRP A 88 5.80 -2.58 8.52
CA TRP A 88 6.08 -1.21 8.98
C TRP A 88 4.93 -0.68 9.86
N PRO A 89 5.01 -0.88 11.19
CA PRO A 89 4.18 -0.22 12.20
C PRO A 89 4.17 1.31 12.05
N LYS A 90 3.14 1.98 12.58
CA LYS A 90 2.93 3.43 12.39
C LYS A 90 4.14 4.28 12.79
N ASP A 91 4.80 3.90 13.87
CA ASP A 91 6.01 4.50 14.44
C ASP A 91 7.27 4.29 13.57
N GLN A 92 7.23 3.36 12.62
CA GLN A 92 8.36 3.03 11.73
C GLN A 92 8.14 3.54 10.30
N ARG A 93 7.06 4.28 10.04
CA ARG A 93 6.75 4.85 8.72
C ARG A 93 7.40 6.22 8.59
N GLN A 94 8.00 6.49 7.44
CA GLN A 94 8.53 7.81 7.11
C GLN A 94 7.57 8.55 6.18
N GLU A 95 7.26 9.79 6.53
CA GLU A 95 6.42 10.64 5.71
C GLU A 95 7.13 10.99 4.39
N GLY A 96 6.41 10.88 3.27
CA GLY A 96 6.94 11.18 1.94
C GLY A 96 7.83 10.10 1.34
N VAL A 97 7.96 8.94 1.98
CA VAL A 97 8.71 7.79 1.46
C VAL A 97 7.73 6.66 1.13
N SER A 98 7.70 6.23 -0.13
CA SER A 98 6.96 5.03 -0.54
C SER A 98 7.66 3.77 -0.02
N PHE A 99 6.87 2.74 0.28
CA PHE A 99 7.36 1.38 0.55
C PHE A 99 7.38 0.52 -0.72
#